data_AF-A0A7S4IM28-F1
#
_entry.id   AF-A0A7S4IM28-F1
#
_cell.length_a   1.000
_cell.length_b   1.000
_cell.length_c   1.000
_cell.angle_alpha   90.00
_cell.angle_beta   90.00
_cell.angle_gamma   90.00
#
_symmetry.space_group_name_H-M   'P 1'
#
loop_
_entity.id
_entity.type
_entity.pdbx_description
1 polymer ?
#
loop_
_entity_poly.entity_id
_entity_poly.type
_entity_poly.pdbx_seq_one_letter_code
_entity_poly.pdbx_strand_id
1 'polypeptide(L)'
;GMSGLGGSSVKADGAMDGPWVVTLEGFLTPEECDNLIASGAAMGYIKSMTRKDDKAGGHVSTLRTSTNTWCKLESPCGKDPMNQAIVKRIASLTGVPEENQEAMQLLK
;
A
#
# COMPACT_ATOMS: atom_id res chain seq x y z
N GLY A 1 -19.76 -12.49 -41.51
CA GLY A 1 -19.84 -11.03 -41.37
C GLY A 1 -18.82 -10.58 -40.36
N MET A 2 -17.78 -9.88 -40.80
CA MET A 2 -16.79 -9.22 -39.93
C MET A 2 -17.24 -7.78 -39.71
N SER A 3 -17.38 -7.37 -38.45
CA SER A 3 -17.53 -6.00 -37.99
C SER A 3 -17.18 -6.02 -36.49
N GLY A 4 -16.21 -5.30 -35.94
CA GLY A 4 -15.33 -4.29 -36.51
C GLY A 4 -14.02 -4.19 -35.72
N LEU A 5 -12.98 -3.76 -36.44
CA LEU A 5 -11.69 -3.30 -35.94
C LEU A 5 -11.84 -1.90 -35.35
N GLY A 6 -11.00 -1.54 -34.36
CA GLY A 6 -10.72 -0.12 -34.10
C GLY A 6 -10.24 0.25 -32.70
N GLY A 7 -9.23 -0.45 -32.17
CA GLY A 7 -8.53 0.01 -30.96
C GLY A 7 -7.07 0.31 -31.28
N SER A 8 -6.79 1.36 -32.05
CA SER A 8 -5.44 1.91 -32.11
C SER A 8 -5.45 3.37 -32.52
N SER A 9 -5.03 4.21 -31.58
CA SER A 9 -4.21 5.38 -31.91
C SER A 9 -3.45 5.79 -30.66
N VAL A 10 -2.17 5.41 -30.61
CA VAL A 10 -1.17 6.13 -29.82
C VAL A 10 -1.04 7.52 -30.44
N LYS A 11 -1.26 8.57 -29.63
CA LYS A 11 -0.70 9.89 -29.87
C LYS A 11 0.05 10.29 -28.60
N ALA A 12 1.35 10.50 -28.72
CA ALA A 12 2.17 11.08 -27.67
C ALA A 12 2.00 12.59 -27.74
N ASP A 13 1.29 13.18 -26.79
CA ASP A 13 1.13 14.63 -26.64
C ASP A 13 1.18 15.09 -25.17
N GLY A 14 2.07 14.52 -24.35
CA GLY A 14 2.43 15.10 -23.05
C GLY A 14 1.31 15.28 -22.01
N ALA A 15 0.07 14.92 -22.32
CA ALA A 15 -0.99 14.73 -21.35
C ALA A 15 -0.90 13.28 -20.87
N MET A 16 -0.44 13.07 -19.62
CA MET A 16 -0.63 11.76 -19.00
C MET A 16 -2.14 11.50 -18.92
N ASP A 17 -2.59 10.31 -19.33
CA ASP A 17 -3.98 9.82 -19.29
C ASP A 17 -4.56 9.68 -17.86
N GLY A 18 -4.19 10.59 -16.95
CA GLY A 18 -4.40 10.47 -15.52
C GLY A 18 -3.55 9.35 -14.91
N PRO A 19 -3.63 9.15 -13.59
CA PRO A 19 -3.05 7.97 -12.97
C PRO A 19 -3.77 6.72 -13.49
N TRP A 20 -3.01 5.65 -13.74
CA TRP A 20 -3.58 4.33 -13.96
C TRP A 20 -4.10 3.78 -12.62
N VAL A 21 -5.41 3.58 -12.52
CA VAL A 21 -6.09 3.14 -11.28
C VAL A 21 -6.89 1.88 -11.56
N VAL A 22 -6.73 0.87 -10.69
CA VAL A 22 -7.45 -0.41 -10.75
C VAL A 22 -8.07 -0.72 -9.37
N THR A 23 -9.25 -1.34 -9.36
CA THR A 23 -9.91 -1.83 -8.13
C THR A 23 -9.86 -3.36 -8.11
N LEU A 24 -9.55 -3.92 -6.94
CA LEU A 24 -9.38 -5.36 -6.75
C LEU A 24 -10.34 -5.83 -5.67
N GLU A 25 -11.43 -6.46 -6.09
CA GLU A 25 -12.45 -6.98 -5.18
C GLU A 25 -11.97 -8.27 -4.51
N GLY A 26 -12.20 -8.39 -3.21
CA GLY A 26 -11.82 -9.59 -2.45
C GLY A 26 -10.31 -9.85 -2.39
N PHE A 27 -9.49 -8.82 -2.57
CA PHE A 27 -8.03 -8.96 -2.54
C PHE A 27 -7.52 -9.49 -1.19
N LEU A 28 -8.16 -9.08 -0.10
CA LEU A 28 -7.96 -9.60 1.25
C LEU A 28 -9.20 -10.36 1.70
N THR A 29 -9.00 -11.47 2.40
CA THR A 29 -10.10 -12.16 3.09
C THR A 29 -10.51 -11.41 4.36
N PRO A 30 -11.72 -11.65 4.91
CA PRO A 30 -12.10 -11.06 6.20
C PRO A 30 -11.13 -11.42 7.33
N GLU A 31 -10.62 -12.66 7.34
CA GLU A 31 -9.64 -13.14 8.32
C GLU A 31 -8.30 -12.40 8.21
N GLU A 32 -7.82 -12.16 6.98
CA GLU A 32 -6.60 -11.37 6.74
C GLU A 32 -6.75 -9.93 7.20
N CYS A 33 -7.93 -9.32 6.99
CA CYS A 33 -8.24 -7.99 7.50
C CYS A 33 -8.21 -7.95 9.03
N ASP A 34 -8.86 -8.91 9.69
CA ASP A 34 -8.89 -8.99 11.16
C ASP A 34 -7.47 -9.20 11.73
N ASN A 35 -6.64 -10.01 11.06
CA ASN A 35 -5.26 -10.23 11.46
C ASN A 35 -4.41 -8.95 11.38
N LEU A 36 -4.56 -8.16 10.31
CA LEU A 36 -3.86 -6.88 10.16
C LEU A 36 -4.30 -5.87 11.21
N ILE A 37 -5.60 -5.81 11.52
CA ILE A 37 -6.15 -4.95 12.58
C ILE A 37 -5.56 -5.34 13.94
N ALA A 38 -5.57 -6.63 14.27
CA ALA A 38 -5.00 -7.15 15.53
C ALA A 38 -3.49 -6.88 15.61
N SER A 39 -2.76 -7.11 14.51
CA SER A 39 -1.33 -6.84 14.40
C SER A 39 -0.99 -5.36 14.64
N GLY A 40 -1.76 -4.46 14.04
CA GLY A 40 -1.61 -3.02 14.24
C GLY A 40 -1.89 -2.60 15.68
N ALA A 41 -2.96 -3.14 16.29
CA ALA A 41 -3.29 -2.88 17.69
C ALA A 41 -2.18 -3.35 18.65
N ALA A 42 -1.60 -4.53 18.40
CA ALA A 42 -0.53 -5.11 19.22
C ALA A 42 0.78 -4.31 19.14
N MET A 43 1.11 -3.74 17.98
CA MET A 43 2.29 -2.87 17.84
C MET A 43 2.10 -1.47 18.44
N GLY A 44 0.84 -1.09 18.69
CA GLY A 44 0.47 0.27 19.10
C GLY A 44 0.54 1.26 17.94
N TYR A 45 -0.34 2.26 17.98
CA TYR A 45 -0.38 3.33 16.99
C TYR A 45 0.14 4.64 17.58
N ILE A 46 0.98 5.34 16.82
CA ILE A 46 1.50 6.66 17.19
C ILE A 46 0.91 7.70 16.23
N LYS A 47 0.67 8.92 16.72
CA LYS A 47 0.13 10.00 15.90
C LYS A 47 1.00 10.23 14.66
N SER A 48 0.37 10.34 13.48
CA SER A 48 1.12 10.52 12.23
C SER A 48 1.95 11.79 12.26
N MET A 49 3.24 11.66 11.93
CA MET A 49 4.17 12.77 11.80
C MET A 49 4.52 12.94 10.33
N THR A 50 4.55 14.18 9.84
CA THR A 50 5.11 14.49 8.52
C THR A 50 6.56 14.92 8.69
N ARG A 51 7.43 14.43 7.80
CA ARG A 51 8.77 15.00 7.64
C ARG A 51 8.62 16.31 6.86
N LYS A 52 9.14 17.43 7.39
CA LYS A 52 9.41 18.61 6.56
C LYS A 52 10.84 18.46 6.02
N ASP A 53 11.03 18.84 4.76
CA ASP A 53 12.24 18.59 3.98
C ASP A 53 13.50 19.34 4.46
N ASP A 54 13.44 20.06 5.58
CA ASP A 54 14.45 21.05 5.93
C ASP A 54 14.75 21.17 7.44
N LYS A 55 14.13 20.38 8.33
CA LYS A 55 14.53 20.34 9.76
C LYS A 55 14.54 18.93 10.33
N ALA A 56 15.65 18.59 10.98
CA ALA A 56 15.83 17.35 11.73
C ALA A 56 14.86 17.31 12.92
N GLY A 57 13.64 16.86 12.67
CA GLY A 57 12.58 16.76 13.66
C GLY A 57 11.25 16.60 12.96
N GLY A 58 10.65 15.41 13.02
CA GLY A 58 9.31 15.21 12.51
C GLY A 58 8.32 16.12 13.24
N HIS A 59 7.35 16.67 12.52
CA HIS A 59 6.25 17.41 13.13
C HIS A 59 5.00 16.55 13.11
N VAL A 60 4.18 16.63 14.16
CA VAL A 60 2.83 16.05 14.15
C VAL A 60 2.07 16.61 12.95
N SER A 61 1.58 15.72 12.09
CA SER A 61 0.97 16.12 10.83
C SER A 61 -0.37 16.81 11.08
N THR A 62 -0.60 17.95 10.43
CA THR A 62 -1.93 18.57 10.32
C THR A 62 -2.69 18.06 9.08
N LEU A 63 -1.98 17.42 8.14
CA LEU A 63 -2.54 16.84 6.90
C LEU A 63 -2.99 15.38 7.10
N ARG A 64 -2.30 14.62 7.95
CA ARG A 64 -2.67 13.26 8.36
C ARG A 64 -3.11 13.27 9.83
N THR A 65 -4.41 13.22 10.08
CA THR A 65 -5.00 13.18 11.43
C THR A 65 -5.03 11.77 12.03
N SER A 66 -4.74 10.73 11.22
CA SER A 66 -4.70 9.34 11.66
C SER A 66 -3.49 9.02 12.52
N THR A 67 -3.60 7.93 13.25
CA THR A 67 -2.49 7.27 13.91
C THR A 67 -1.92 6.19 12.99
N ASN A 68 -0.63 5.87 13.09
CA ASN A 68 0.01 4.88 12.25
C ASN A 68 0.94 3.95 13.02
N THR A 69 1.20 2.80 12.41
CA THR A 69 2.25 1.87 12.78
C THR A 69 2.79 1.18 11.52
N TRP A 70 3.96 0.56 11.63
CA TRP A 70 4.67 -0.02 10.48
C TRP A 70 4.98 -1.49 10.72
N CYS A 71 4.51 -2.35 9.83
CA CYS A 71 4.82 -3.78 9.81
C CYS A 71 6.18 -4.02 9.17
N LYS A 72 7.25 -3.66 9.90
CA LYS A 72 8.63 -3.93 9.49
C LYS A 72 8.91 -5.43 9.52
N LEU A 73 9.82 -5.90 8.68
CA LEU A 73 10.18 -7.32 8.55
C LEU A 73 10.58 -7.95 9.90
N GLU A 74 11.24 -7.19 10.76
CA GLU A 74 11.68 -7.65 12.07
C GLU A 74 10.59 -7.62 13.17
N SER A 75 9.46 -6.93 12.94
CA SER A 75 8.38 -6.77 13.92
C SER A 75 7.50 -8.02 14.00
N PRO A 76 6.71 -8.19 15.08
CA PRO A 76 5.72 -9.27 15.15
C PRO A 76 4.77 -9.28 13.94
N CYS A 77 4.35 -8.10 13.46
CA CYS A 77 3.50 -7.99 12.27
C CYS A 77 4.20 -8.49 10.99
N GLY A 78 5.48 -8.13 10.77
CA GLY A 78 6.22 -8.56 9.57
C GLY A 78 6.66 -10.02 9.59
N LYS A 79 6.68 -10.65 10.77
CA LYS A 79 6.95 -12.09 10.95
C LYS A 79 5.70 -12.96 10.92
N ASP A 80 4.52 -12.34 10.94
CA ASP A 80 3.26 -13.05 10.85
C ASP A 80 3.12 -13.71 9.46
N PRO A 81 2.91 -15.04 9.38
CA PRO A 81 2.84 -15.74 8.11
C PRO A 81 1.68 -15.30 7.21
N MET A 82 0.56 -14.88 7.79
CA MET A 82 -0.60 -14.38 7.05
C MET A 82 -0.26 -13.02 6.42
N ASN A 83 0.41 -12.14 7.17
CA ASN A 83 0.85 -10.85 6.63
C ASN A 83 1.93 -11.01 5.55
N GLN A 84 2.85 -11.96 5.70
CA GLN A 84 3.83 -12.30 4.66
C GLN A 84 3.16 -12.82 3.38
N ALA A 85 2.12 -13.65 3.51
CA ALA A 85 1.35 -14.12 2.37
C ALA A 85 0.67 -12.97 1.60
N ILE A 86 0.20 -11.94 2.31
CA ILE A 86 -0.36 -10.73 1.70
C ILE A 86 0.70 -9.96 0.91
N VAL A 87 1.89 -9.72 1.48
CA VAL A 87 3.01 -9.03 0.80
C VAL A 87 3.42 -9.78 -0.47
N LYS A 88 3.55 -11.10 -0.41
CA LYS A 88 3.85 -11.94 -1.58
C LYS A 88 2.76 -11.87 -2.66
N ARG A 89 1.49 -11.77 -2.25
CA ARG A 89 0.36 -11.57 -3.18
C ARG A 89 0.43 -10.20 -3.87
N ILE A 90 0.80 -9.15 -3.14
CA ILE A 90 1.03 -7.80 -3.70
C ILE A 90 2.18 -7.84 -4.71
N ALA A 91 3.30 -8.49 -4.39
CA ALA A 91 4.43 -8.66 -5.30
C ALA A 91 4.03 -9.38 -6.60
N SER A 92 3.30 -10.48 -6.47
CA SER A 92 2.82 -11.27 -7.61
C SER A 92 1.86 -10.49 -8.51
N LEU A 93 0.96 -9.70 -7.91
CA LEU A 93 -0.03 -8.89 -8.62
C LEU A 93 0.62 -7.70 -9.36
N THR A 94 1.52 -6.99 -8.69
CA THR A 94 2.17 -5.78 -9.22
C THR A 94 3.30 -6.09 -10.19
N GLY A 95 3.85 -7.31 -10.14
CA GLY A 95 5.07 -7.68 -10.85
C GLY A 95 6.34 -7.05 -10.25
N VAL A 96 6.25 -6.47 -9.05
CA VAL A 96 7.37 -5.82 -8.36
C VAL A 96 7.89 -6.73 -7.24
N PRO A 97 9.19 -7.09 -7.23
CA PRO A 97 9.77 -7.93 -6.18
C PRO A 97 9.61 -7.35 -4.77
N GLU A 98 9.53 -8.22 -3.77
CA GLU A 98 9.31 -7.84 -2.36
C GLU A 98 10.42 -6.93 -1.83
N GLU A 99 11.66 -7.07 -2.32
CA GLU A 99 12.83 -6.29 -1.89
C GLU A 99 12.71 -4.80 -2.27
N ASN A 100 11.87 -4.49 -3.24
CA ASN A 100 11.59 -3.12 -3.68
C ASN A 100 10.38 -2.51 -2.95
N GLN A 101 9.73 -3.25 -2.05
CA GLN A 101 8.57 -2.79 -1.31
C GLN A 101 9.00 -2.20 0.04
N GLU A 102 8.40 -1.06 0.41
CA GLU A 102 8.49 -0.58 1.78
C GLU A 102 7.70 -1.49 2.74
N ALA A 103 7.99 -1.39 4.04
CA ALA A 103 7.19 -2.04 5.06
C ALA A 103 5.72 -1.56 4.99
N MET A 104 4.78 -2.47 5.23
CA MET A 104 3.36 -2.15 5.19
C MET A 104 3.00 -1.14 6.30
N GLN A 105 2.45 0.01 5.93
CA GLN A 105 1.94 1.00 6.88
C GLN A 105 0.48 0.72 7.22
N LEU A 106 0.17 0.54 8.51
CA LEU A 106 -1.20 0.42 9.01
C LEU A 106 -1.66 1.75 9.60
N LEU A 107 -2.89 2.17 9.28
CA LEU A 107 -3.47 3.44 9.71
C LEU A 107 -4.79 3.21 10.46
N LYS A 108 -5.06 4.05 11.47
CA LYS A 108 -6.33 4.11 12.21
C LYS A 108 -6.72 5.56 12.46
#